data_AF-A0A7J2M166-F1
#
_entry.id   AF-A0A7J2M166-F1
#
_cell.length_a   1.000
_cell.length_b   1.000
_cell.length_c   1.000
_cell.angle_alpha   90.00
_cell.angle_beta   90.00
_cell.angle_gamma   90.00
#
_symmetry.space_group_name_H-M   'P 1'
#
loop_
_entity.id
_entity.type
_entity.pdbx_description
1 polymer ?
#
loop_
_entity_poly.entity_id
_entity_poly.type
_entity_poly.pdbx_seq_one_letter_code
_entity_poly.pdbx_strand_id
1 'polypeptide(L)'
;MIMAFDTYEKPIDRHELFEKTRERYRTLLAQIGVAITTTLWFSYLMYVIIGWVGEPESVPPLEDVKGLLWKSFAAWAAATVAIYPIFSKIGTILGDRAVIRRIEERRRRMVEQQLFLEMMKADRNANVRTEGGIFYIEGLTPWGETVSEQIADLRGLLDEFFERFRILKSEVVSVTIRAPDREIGTIFEEWARKYFSEARPIIRVVVERPGLMAPPRRGVKIDLVIA
;
A
#
# COMPACT_ATOMS: atom_id res chain seq x y z
N MET A 1 29.50 -1.08 2.82
CA MET A 1 28.91 -2.38 2.44
C MET A 1 27.42 -2.14 2.29
N ILE A 2 26.87 -2.39 1.10
CA ILE A 2 25.53 -1.98 0.67
C ILE A 2 24.51 -2.84 1.44
N MET A 3 23.68 -2.23 2.28
CA MET A 3 22.60 -2.90 3.00
C MET A 3 21.53 -3.33 2.00
N ALA A 4 21.56 -4.60 1.60
CA ALA A 4 20.45 -5.26 0.95
C ALA A 4 19.37 -5.47 2.01
N PHE A 5 18.24 -4.80 1.85
CA PHE A 5 17.00 -5.15 2.53
C PHE A 5 16.57 -6.53 1.99
N ASP A 6 17.10 -7.60 2.59
CA ASP A 6 16.64 -8.98 2.35
C ASP A 6 15.26 -9.17 2.99
N THR A 7 14.27 -8.54 2.36
CA THR A 7 12.90 -9.04 2.41
C THR A 7 12.85 -10.20 1.42
N TYR A 8 12.71 -11.42 1.94
CA TYR A 8 12.46 -12.65 1.17
C TYR A 8 11.08 -12.63 0.47
N GLU A 9 10.80 -11.59 -0.32
CA GLU A 9 9.91 -11.74 -1.46
C GLU A 9 10.81 -12.16 -2.62
N LYS A 10 10.53 -13.30 -3.27
CA LYS A 10 11.06 -13.57 -4.63
C LYS A 10 11.06 -12.24 -5.39
N PRO A 11 12.18 -11.82 -6.01
CA PRO A 11 12.19 -10.57 -6.76
C PRO A 11 11.03 -10.68 -7.73
N ILE A 12 10.00 -9.88 -7.50
CA ILE A 12 8.76 -10.05 -8.26
C ILE A 12 9.17 -9.90 -9.71
N ASP A 13 9.03 -10.98 -10.48
CA ASP A 13 9.45 -10.95 -11.87
C ASP A 13 8.63 -9.86 -12.53
N ARG A 14 9.31 -8.74 -12.84
CA ARG A 14 8.65 -7.58 -13.41
C ARG A 14 7.91 -8.01 -14.66
N HIS A 15 8.47 -8.95 -15.40
CA HIS A 15 7.85 -9.50 -16.61
C HIS A 15 6.48 -10.12 -16.30
N GLU A 16 6.39 -10.99 -15.30
CA GLU A 16 5.15 -11.65 -14.91
C GLU A 16 4.08 -10.65 -14.39
N LEU A 17 4.50 -9.60 -13.66
CA LEU A 17 3.61 -8.52 -13.23
C LEU A 17 3.05 -7.71 -14.41
N PHE A 18 3.92 -7.35 -15.36
CA PHE A 18 3.54 -6.63 -16.56
C PHE A 18 2.57 -7.47 -17.40
N GLU A 19 2.87 -8.75 -17.60
CA GLU A 19 2.06 -9.65 -18.41
C GLU A 19 0.65 -9.86 -17.83
N LYS A 20 0.55 -10.24 -16.55
CA LYS A 20 -0.74 -10.44 -15.87
C LYS A 20 -1.59 -9.16 -15.80
N THR A 21 -0.95 -8.02 -15.53
CA THR A 21 -1.68 -6.74 -15.45
C THR A 21 -2.13 -6.28 -16.82
N ARG A 22 -1.27 -6.40 -17.84
CA ARG A 22 -1.60 -6.09 -19.24
C ARG A 22 -2.76 -6.95 -19.74
N GLU A 23 -2.72 -8.25 -19.49
CA GLU A 23 -3.79 -9.18 -19.89
C GLU A 23 -5.12 -8.82 -19.23
N ARG A 24 -5.11 -8.51 -17.92
CA ARG A 24 -6.31 -8.10 -17.20
C ARG A 24 -6.93 -6.81 -17.77
N TYR A 25 -6.11 -5.77 -18.00
CA TYR A 25 -6.60 -4.50 -18.56
C TYR A 25 -7.04 -4.65 -20.02
N ARG A 26 -6.33 -5.45 -20.82
CA ARG A 26 -6.71 -5.80 -22.19
C ARG A 26 -8.10 -6.43 -22.24
N THR A 27 -8.34 -7.44 -21.40
CA THR A 27 -9.62 -8.16 -21.36
C THR A 27 -10.76 -7.27 -20.87
N LEU A 28 -10.55 -6.51 -19.79
CA LEU A 28 -11.57 -5.61 -19.25
C LEU A 28 -11.95 -4.50 -20.23
N LEU A 29 -10.98 -3.85 -20.88
CA LEU A 29 -11.30 -2.78 -21.83
C LEU A 29 -11.91 -3.34 -23.12
N ALA A 30 -11.48 -4.51 -23.58
CA ALA A 30 -12.14 -5.17 -24.70
C ALA A 30 -13.61 -5.49 -24.38
N GLN A 31 -13.90 -5.99 -23.17
CA GLN A 31 -15.27 -6.21 -22.70
C GLN A 31 -16.09 -4.92 -22.63
N ILE A 32 -15.50 -3.82 -22.14
CA ILE A 32 -16.15 -2.51 -22.13
C ILE A 32 -16.46 -2.04 -23.55
N GLY A 33 -15.52 -2.19 -24.50
CA GLY A 33 -15.74 -1.86 -25.90
C GLY A 33 -16.91 -2.64 -26.50
N VAL A 34 -16.96 -3.96 -26.26
CA VAL A 34 -18.09 -4.81 -26.66
C VAL A 34 -19.39 -4.32 -26.01
N ALA A 35 -19.39 -4.08 -24.70
CA ALA A 35 -20.56 -3.62 -23.97
C ALA A 35 -21.09 -2.29 -24.51
N ILE A 36 -20.23 -1.32 -24.82
CA ILE A 36 -20.61 -0.04 -25.44
C ILE A 36 -21.28 -0.30 -26.79
N THR A 37 -20.68 -1.12 -27.65
CA THR A 37 -21.26 -1.42 -28.98
C THR A 37 -22.60 -2.13 -28.90
N THR A 38 -22.75 -3.07 -27.96
CA THR A 38 -24.00 -3.79 -27.72
C THR A 38 -25.08 -2.87 -27.17
N THR A 39 -24.75 -2.01 -26.20
CA THR A 39 -25.70 -1.04 -25.64
C THR A 39 -26.17 -0.05 -26.70
N LEU A 40 -25.29 0.48 -27.54
CA LEU A 40 -25.67 1.39 -28.63
C LEU A 40 -26.59 0.71 -29.65
N TRP A 41 -26.25 -0.52 -30.05
CA TRP A 41 -27.07 -1.29 -30.97
C TRP A 41 -28.46 -1.61 -30.39
N PHE A 42 -28.51 -2.07 -29.14
CA PHE A 42 -29.77 -2.41 -28.48
C PHE A 42 -30.64 -1.18 -28.25
N SER A 43 -30.06 -0.05 -27.83
CA SER A 43 -30.78 1.21 -27.67
C SER A 43 -31.38 1.72 -28.98
N TYR A 44 -30.64 1.61 -30.09
CA TYR A 44 -31.16 1.95 -31.41
C TYR A 44 -32.33 1.04 -31.80
N LEU A 45 -32.19 -0.27 -31.56
CA LEU A 45 -33.22 -1.26 -31.88
C LEU A 45 -34.49 -1.02 -31.06
N MET A 46 -34.36 -0.73 -29.76
CA MET A 46 -35.47 -0.36 -28.88
C MET A 46 -36.15 0.94 -29.33
N TYR A 47 -35.39 1.95 -29.74
CA TYR A 47 -35.94 3.20 -30.27
C TYR A 47 -36.82 2.94 -31.50
N VAL A 48 -36.36 2.12 -32.45
CA VAL A 48 -37.12 1.75 -33.64
C VAL A 48 -38.41 0.98 -33.28
N ILE A 49 -38.32 -0.01 -32.38
CA ILE A 49 -39.50 -0.79 -31.94
C ILE A 49 -40.52 0.10 -31.22
N ILE A 50 -40.07 1.00 -30.34
CA ILE A 50 -40.96 1.93 -29.64
C ILE A 50 -41.67 2.86 -30.63
N GLY A 51 -40.98 3.33 -31.66
CA GLY A 51 -41.59 4.12 -32.75
C GLY A 51 -42.72 3.37 -33.45
N TRP A 52 -42.51 2.09 -33.75
CA TRP A 52 -43.54 1.22 -34.34
C TRP A 52 -44.74 0.98 -33.41
N VAL A 53 -44.53 0.92 -32.10
CA VAL A 53 -45.63 0.83 -31.12
C VAL A 53 -46.43 2.13 -31.06
N GLY A 54 -45.77 3.28 -31.17
CA GLY A 54 -46.42 4.60 -31.19
C GLY A 54 -47.20 4.87 -32.48
N GLU A 55 -46.73 4.34 -33.61
CA GLU A 55 -47.37 4.50 -34.92
C GLU A 55 -47.47 3.15 -35.65
N PRO A 56 -48.48 2.32 -35.34
CA PRO A 56 -48.59 0.95 -35.88
C PRO A 56 -48.72 0.87 -37.40
N GLU A 57 -49.22 1.93 -38.03
CA GLU A 57 -49.36 2.03 -39.49
C GLU A 57 -47.99 2.19 -40.20
N SER A 58 -46.95 2.57 -39.47
CA SER A 58 -45.58 2.72 -39.98
C SER A 58 -44.78 1.41 -40.00
N VAL A 59 -45.36 0.31 -39.51
CA VAL A 59 -44.70 -0.99 -39.42
C VAL A 59 -44.48 -1.56 -40.83
N PRO A 60 -43.22 -1.84 -41.23
CA PRO A 60 -42.95 -2.45 -42.53
C PRO A 60 -43.50 -3.88 -42.63
N PRO A 61 -43.67 -4.42 -43.84
CA PRO A 61 -43.91 -5.84 -44.05
C PRO A 61 -42.90 -6.72 -43.30
N LEU A 62 -43.35 -7.89 -42.82
CA LEU A 62 -42.54 -8.78 -41.98
C LEU A 62 -41.20 -9.19 -42.62
N GLU A 63 -41.17 -9.34 -43.96
CA GLU A 63 -39.96 -9.66 -44.72
C GLU A 63 -38.91 -8.54 -44.67
N ASP A 64 -39.35 -7.28 -44.77
CA ASP A 64 -38.49 -6.11 -44.66
C ASP A 64 -37.96 -5.93 -43.23
N VAL A 65 -38.79 -6.21 -42.22
CA VAL A 65 -38.38 -6.21 -40.81
C VAL A 65 -37.29 -7.25 -40.56
N LYS A 66 -37.44 -8.48 -41.07
CA LYS A 66 -36.41 -9.53 -40.97
C LYS A 66 -35.11 -9.11 -41.65
N GLY A 67 -35.19 -8.52 -42.85
CA GLY A 67 -34.03 -8.01 -43.57
C GLY A 67 -33.31 -6.88 -42.83
N LEU A 68 -34.06 -5.97 -42.21
CA LEU A 68 -33.54 -4.85 -41.44
C LEU A 68 -32.85 -5.31 -40.14
N LEU A 69 -33.45 -6.26 -39.42
CA LEU A 69 -32.84 -6.87 -38.23
C LEU A 69 -31.53 -7.59 -38.57
N TRP A 70 -31.49 -8.35 -39.67
CA TRP A 70 -30.28 -9.05 -40.09
C TRP A 70 -29.16 -8.09 -40.50
N LYS A 71 -29.47 -7.05 -41.28
CA LYS A 71 -28.50 -6.00 -41.66
C LYS A 71 -27.98 -5.25 -40.44
N SER A 72 -28.85 -4.92 -39.49
CA SER A 72 -28.48 -4.26 -38.23
C SER A 72 -27.58 -5.13 -37.37
N PHE A 73 -27.90 -6.42 -37.24
CA PHE A 73 -27.05 -7.39 -36.54
C PHE A 73 -25.68 -7.55 -37.22
N ALA A 74 -25.63 -7.66 -38.55
CA ALA A 74 -24.37 -7.75 -39.30
C ALA A 74 -23.51 -6.48 -39.13
N ALA A 75 -24.13 -5.30 -39.14
CA ALA A 75 -23.45 -4.03 -38.91
C ALA A 75 -22.89 -3.94 -37.48
N TRP A 76 -23.65 -4.37 -36.47
CA TRP A 76 -23.15 -4.49 -35.09
C TRP A 76 -21.98 -5.45 -34.98
N ALA A 77 -22.10 -6.66 -35.54
CA ALA A 77 -21.04 -7.66 -35.48
C ALA A 77 -19.73 -7.14 -36.12
N ALA A 78 -19.83 -6.48 -37.29
CA ALA A 78 -18.68 -5.86 -37.95
C ALA A 78 -18.06 -4.74 -37.10
N ALA A 79 -18.89 -3.88 -36.49
CA ALA A 79 -18.44 -2.81 -35.60
C ALA A 79 -17.74 -3.37 -34.36
N THR A 80 -18.29 -4.40 -33.71
CA THR A 80 -17.69 -5.04 -32.53
C THR A 80 -16.33 -5.68 -32.87
N VAL A 81 -16.22 -6.37 -34.02
CA VAL A 81 -14.95 -6.95 -34.49
C VAL A 81 -13.91 -5.87 -34.78
N ALA A 82 -14.31 -4.73 -35.35
CA ALA A 82 -13.41 -3.61 -35.62
C ALA A 82 -12.96 -2.87 -34.33
N ILE A 83 -13.83 -2.79 -33.33
CA ILE A 83 -13.60 -2.05 -32.08
C ILE A 83 -12.76 -2.85 -31.09
N TYR A 84 -12.90 -4.18 -31.05
CA TYR A 84 -12.14 -5.06 -30.18
C TYR A 84 -10.61 -4.81 -30.19
N PRO A 85 -9.90 -4.76 -31.34
CA PRO A 85 -8.46 -4.52 -31.37
C PRO A 85 -8.07 -3.13 -30.87
N ILE A 86 -8.93 -2.12 -31.05
CA ILE A 86 -8.69 -0.75 -30.59
C ILE A 86 -8.70 -0.73 -29.05
N PHE A 87 -9.75 -1.26 -28.44
CA PHE A 87 -9.87 -1.33 -26.99
C PHE A 87 -8.82 -2.26 -26.36
N SER A 88 -8.47 -3.35 -27.04
CA SER A 88 -7.36 -4.23 -26.64
C SER A 88 -6.02 -3.47 -26.59
N LYS A 89 -5.70 -2.64 -27.59
CA LYS A 89 -4.46 -1.83 -27.60
C LYS A 89 -4.46 -0.78 -26.50
N ILE A 90 -5.59 -0.10 -26.29
CA ILE A 90 -5.75 0.87 -25.19
C ILE A 90 -5.54 0.17 -23.83
N GLY A 91 -6.10 -1.03 -23.66
CA GLY A 91 -5.93 -1.85 -22.46
C GLY A 91 -4.47 -2.19 -22.18
N THR A 92 -3.71 -2.54 -23.21
CA THR A 92 -2.27 -2.77 -23.07
C THR A 92 -1.51 -1.54 -22.57
N ILE A 93 -1.76 -0.37 -23.18
CA ILE A 93 -1.08 0.88 -22.81
C ILE A 93 -1.40 1.30 -21.38
N LEU A 94 -2.68 1.18 -20.96
CA LEU A 94 -3.08 1.51 -19.60
C LEU A 94 -2.54 0.50 -18.57
N GLY A 95 -2.48 -0.79 -18.93
CA GLY A 95 -1.85 -1.81 -18.11
C GLY A 95 -0.39 -1.49 -17.82
N ASP A 96 0.38 -1.16 -18.87
CA ASP A 96 1.80 -0.79 -18.73
C ASP A 96 1.98 0.44 -17.83
N ARG A 97 1.17 1.50 -18.03
CA ARG A 97 1.21 2.71 -17.20
C ARG A 97 0.86 2.43 -15.73
N ALA A 98 -0.14 1.57 -15.48
CA ALA A 98 -0.54 1.21 -14.12
C ALA A 98 0.58 0.46 -13.38
N VAL A 99 1.29 -0.44 -14.08
CA VAL A 99 2.43 -1.16 -13.49
C VAL A 99 3.59 -0.22 -13.22
N ILE A 100 3.95 0.66 -14.17
CA ILE A 100 4.99 1.68 -13.97
C ILE A 100 4.68 2.54 -12.75
N ARG A 101 3.46 3.07 -12.65
CA ARG A 101 3.02 3.88 -11.52
C ARG A 101 3.13 3.12 -10.19
N ARG A 102 2.74 1.84 -10.14
CA ARG A 102 2.88 1.01 -8.93
C ARG A 102 4.35 0.79 -8.56
N ILE A 103 5.22 0.59 -9.55
CA ILE A 103 6.67 0.44 -9.32
C ILE A 103 7.26 1.74 -8.79
N GLU A 104 6.88 2.89 -9.36
CA GLU A 104 7.30 4.22 -8.89
C GLU A 104 6.80 4.49 -7.48
N GLU A 105 5.53 4.23 -7.18
CA GLU A 105 4.96 4.37 -5.83
C GLU A 105 5.62 3.42 -4.83
N ARG A 106 6.01 2.20 -5.24
CA ARG A 106 6.78 1.28 -4.40
C ARG A 106 8.20 1.81 -4.16
N ARG A 107 8.88 2.28 -5.21
CA ARG A 107 10.23 2.88 -5.09
C ARG A 107 10.22 4.10 -4.20
N ARG A 108 9.27 5.00 -4.38
CA ARG A 108 9.12 6.20 -3.56
C ARG A 108 8.93 5.82 -2.09
N ARG A 109 8.06 4.86 -1.78
CA ARG A 109 7.88 4.34 -0.42
C ARG A 109 9.16 3.72 0.15
N MET A 110 9.88 2.92 -0.62
CA MET A 110 11.16 2.33 -0.17
C MET A 110 12.21 3.41 0.12
N VAL A 111 12.28 4.46 -0.71
CA VAL A 111 13.17 5.61 -0.48
C VAL A 111 12.76 6.38 0.76
N GLU A 112 11.47 6.69 0.94
CA GLU A 112 10.94 7.38 2.11
C GLU A 112 11.18 6.58 3.40
N GLN A 113 11.06 5.25 3.36
CA GLN A 113 11.39 4.35 4.46
C GLN A 113 12.89 4.34 4.75
N GLN A 114 13.74 4.25 3.73
CA GLN A 114 15.18 4.26 3.90
C GLN A 114 15.67 5.59 4.48
N LEU A 115 15.17 6.72 3.97
CA LEU A 115 15.48 8.05 4.50
C LEU A 115 15.05 8.18 5.98
N PHE A 116 13.90 7.62 6.34
CA PHE A 116 13.43 7.61 7.72
C PHE A 116 14.36 6.80 8.64
N LEU A 117 14.84 5.63 8.20
CA LEU A 117 15.80 4.84 8.97
C LEU A 117 17.17 5.54 9.09
N GLU A 118 17.62 6.18 8.02
CA GLU A 118 18.86 6.99 8.04
C GLU A 118 18.73 8.17 9.01
N MET A 119 17.59 8.86 9.02
CA MET A 119 17.27 9.91 10.00
C MET A 119 17.23 9.36 11.43
N MET A 120 16.54 8.24 11.67
CA MET A 120 16.53 7.59 13.00
C MET A 120 17.95 7.26 13.49
N LYS A 121 18.81 6.80 12.60
CA LYS A 121 20.20 6.49 12.93
C LYS A 121 21.03 7.74 13.22
N ALA A 122 20.91 8.77 12.39
CA ALA A 122 21.69 10.00 12.50
C ALA A 122 21.25 10.84 13.71
N ASP A 123 19.94 11.01 13.88
CA ASP A 123 19.36 11.99 14.80
C ASP A 123 19.04 11.39 16.16
N ARG A 124 18.63 10.11 16.18
CA ARG A 124 18.12 9.42 17.38
C ARG A 124 19.04 8.31 17.88
N ASN A 125 20.20 8.16 17.24
CA ASN A 125 21.19 7.12 17.52
C ASN A 125 20.60 5.69 17.53
N ALA A 126 19.51 5.50 16.76
CA ALA A 126 18.79 4.24 16.69
C ALA A 126 19.36 3.35 15.58
N ASN A 127 19.78 2.15 15.92
CA ASN A 127 20.16 1.15 14.93
C ASN A 127 18.97 0.23 14.67
N VAL A 128 18.46 0.24 13.44
CA VAL A 128 17.36 -0.64 13.03
C VAL A 128 17.93 -1.76 12.19
N ARG A 129 17.75 -3.01 12.64
CA ARG A 129 18.17 -4.21 11.93
C ARG A 129 16.99 -5.16 11.75
N THR A 130 17.01 -5.91 10.65
CA THR A 130 16.03 -6.95 10.36
C THR A 130 16.75 -8.28 10.25
N GLU A 131 16.39 -9.25 11.07
CA GLU A 131 16.98 -10.59 11.05
C GLU A 131 15.85 -11.63 11.07
N GLY A 132 15.79 -12.48 10.04
CA GLY A 132 14.79 -13.55 9.96
C GLY A 132 13.33 -13.09 9.93
N GLY A 133 13.06 -11.85 9.47
CA GLY A 133 11.72 -11.24 9.48
C GLY A 133 11.38 -10.46 10.75
N ILE A 134 12.24 -10.51 11.78
CA ILE A 134 12.08 -9.77 13.02
C ILE A 134 12.80 -8.43 12.91
N PHE A 135 12.14 -7.35 13.33
CA PHE A 135 12.74 -6.03 13.44
C PHE A 135 13.29 -5.79 14.85
N TYR A 136 14.50 -5.27 14.91
CA TYR A 136 15.14 -4.80 16.13
C TYR A 136 15.43 -3.32 15.98
N ILE A 137 14.97 -2.52 16.93
CA ILE A 137 15.33 -1.11 17.06
C ILE A 137 16.18 -1.02 18.32
N GLU A 138 17.41 -0.54 18.22
CA GLU A 138 18.35 -0.50 19.33
C GLU A 138 18.86 0.91 19.58
N GLY A 139 18.93 1.32 20.85
CA GLY A 139 19.51 2.58 21.27
C GLY A 139 18.68 3.81 20.95
N LEU A 140 17.38 3.65 20.68
CA LEU A 140 16.49 4.75 20.32
C LEU A 140 16.44 5.78 21.45
N THR A 141 16.91 7.00 21.15
CA THR A 141 17.02 8.08 22.13
C THR A 141 15.97 9.16 21.83
N PRO A 142 15.02 9.43 22.75
CA PRO A 142 14.07 10.52 22.62
C PRO A 142 14.75 11.88 22.68
N TRP A 143 14.13 12.88 22.07
CA TRP A 143 14.43 14.29 22.34
C TRP A 143 13.45 14.87 23.34
N GLY A 144 13.89 15.93 24.03
CA GLY A 144 13.11 16.62 25.04
C GLY A 144 13.93 16.87 26.30
N GLU A 145 13.72 18.02 26.91
CA GLU A 145 14.35 18.38 28.17
C GLU A 145 13.64 17.71 29.35
N THR A 146 12.32 17.49 29.21
CA THR A 146 11.50 16.85 30.23
C THR A 146 11.14 15.41 29.85
N VAL A 147 10.84 14.58 30.85
CA VAL A 147 10.37 13.20 30.65
C VAL A 147 9.07 13.17 29.81
N SER A 148 8.18 14.15 30.01
CA SER A 148 6.93 14.22 29.25
C SER A 148 7.16 14.52 27.77
N GLU A 149 8.10 15.42 27.45
CA GLU A 149 8.48 15.70 26.05
C GLU A 149 9.11 14.48 25.41
N GLN A 150 10.00 13.79 26.12
CA GLN A 150 10.65 12.59 25.64
C GLN A 150 9.64 11.47 25.32
N ILE A 151 8.62 11.30 26.16
CA ILE A 151 7.54 10.34 25.92
C ILE A 151 6.67 10.75 24.72
N ALA A 152 6.35 12.04 24.57
CA ALA A 152 5.57 12.54 23.44
C ALA A 152 6.31 12.37 22.11
N ASP A 153 7.61 12.68 22.08
CA ASP A 153 8.49 12.49 20.93
C ASP A 153 8.59 11.01 20.54
N LEU A 154 8.85 10.12 21.49
CA LEU A 154 8.87 8.67 21.25
C LEU A 154 7.55 8.15 20.70
N ARG A 155 6.43 8.60 21.27
CA ARG A 155 5.11 8.22 20.78
C ARG A 155 4.92 8.61 19.32
N GLY A 156 5.24 9.85 18.96
CA GLY A 156 5.11 10.34 17.59
C GLY A 156 6.01 9.57 16.62
N LEU A 157 7.27 9.36 17.01
CA LEU A 157 8.24 8.64 16.17
C LEU A 157 7.86 7.17 15.97
N LEU A 158 7.38 6.49 17.02
CA LEU A 158 6.95 5.10 16.93
C LEU A 158 5.63 4.96 16.17
N ASP A 159 4.67 5.87 16.36
CA ASP A 159 3.44 5.91 15.56
C ASP A 159 3.77 6.05 14.07
N GLU A 160 4.69 6.96 13.72
CA GLU A 160 5.18 7.14 12.35
C GLU A 160 5.92 5.91 11.82
N PHE A 161 6.75 5.25 12.64
CA PHE A 161 7.41 4.00 12.28
C PHE A 161 6.39 2.90 11.97
N PHE A 162 5.43 2.64 12.86
CA PHE A 162 4.42 1.61 12.66
C PHE A 162 3.58 1.86 11.41
N GLU A 163 3.19 3.11 11.15
CA GLU A 163 2.43 3.48 9.96
C GLU A 163 3.25 3.31 8.66
N ARG A 164 4.48 3.84 8.63
CA ARG A 164 5.35 3.79 7.43
C ARG A 164 5.73 2.36 7.06
N PHE A 165 5.99 1.51 8.05
CA PHE A 165 6.38 0.12 7.84
C PHE A 165 5.20 -0.84 7.81
N ARG A 166 3.97 -0.36 8.05
CA ARG A 166 2.73 -1.16 8.12
C ARG A 166 2.83 -2.32 9.12
N ILE A 167 3.52 -2.05 10.23
CA ILE A 167 3.69 -2.97 11.35
C ILE A 167 2.61 -2.64 12.36
N LEU A 168 1.97 -3.66 12.91
CA LEU A 168 0.98 -3.50 13.96
C LEU A 168 1.67 -3.36 15.30
N LYS A 169 1.15 -2.49 16.19
CA LYS A 169 1.66 -2.40 17.56
C LYS A 169 1.57 -3.72 18.32
N SER A 170 0.62 -4.59 17.94
CA SER A 170 0.45 -5.95 18.47
C SER A 170 1.61 -6.89 18.17
N GLU A 171 2.47 -6.55 17.20
CA GLU A 171 3.64 -7.34 16.79
C GLU A 171 4.87 -7.06 17.67
N VAL A 172 4.78 -6.10 18.60
CA VAL A 172 5.88 -5.82 19.54
C VAL A 172 5.98 -6.95 20.57
N VAL A 173 7.12 -7.62 20.61
CA VAL A 173 7.41 -8.75 21.49
C VAL A 173 8.09 -8.30 22.79
N SER A 174 9.03 -7.37 22.69
CA SER A 174 9.77 -6.90 23.86
C SER A 174 10.20 -5.44 23.76
N VAL A 175 10.30 -4.80 24.93
CA VAL A 175 10.75 -3.42 25.11
C VAL A 175 11.79 -3.40 26.22
N THR A 176 12.99 -2.90 25.93
CA THR A 176 14.02 -2.67 26.96
C THR A 176 14.24 -1.17 27.12
N ILE A 177 14.03 -0.67 28.33
CA ILE A 177 14.16 0.74 28.69
C ILE A 177 15.43 0.89 29.51
N ARG A 178 16.38 1.67 29.01
CA ARG A 178 17.63 1.99 29.70
C ARG A 178 17.54 3.40 30.24
N ALA A 179 17.44 3.54 31.55
CA ALA A 179 17.21 4.82 32.22
C ALA A 179 18.41 5.20 33.12
N PRO A 180 18.65 6.50 33.36
CA PRO A 180 19.72 6.97 34.23
C PRO A 180 19.46 6.67 35.72
N ASP A 181 18.18 6.58 36.10
CA ASP A 181 17.74 6.27 37.45
C ASP A 181 16.43 5.46 37.44
N ARG A 182 16.02 5.01 38.63
CA ARG A 182 14.85 4.14 38.78
C ARG A 182 13.53 4.91 38.66
N GLU A 183 13.49 6.18 39.01
CA GLU A 183 12.28 6.99 38.97
C GLU A 183 11.86 7.23 37.52
N ILE A 184 12.79 7.70 36.69
CA ILE A 184 12.58 7.87 35.25
C ILE A 184 12.25 6.52 34.60
N GLY A 185 12.99 5.45 34.96
CA GLY A 185 12.71 4.11 34.43
C GLY A 185 11.28 3.63 34.70
N THR A 186 10.74 3.93 35.88
CA THR A 186 9.35 3.56 36.25
C THR A 186 8.32 4.33 35.42
N ILE A 187 8.53 5.63 35.18
CA ILE A 187 7.63 6.44 34.35
C ILE A 187 7.57 5.91 32.92
N PHE A 188 8.72 5.56 32.33
CA PHE A 188 8.78 4.97 31.00
C PHE A 188 8.19 3.56 30.94
N GLU A 189 8.34 2.77 32.00
CA GLU A 189 7.72 1.44 32.09
C GLU A 189 6.19 1.55 32.06
N GLU A 190 5.61 2.45 32.86
CA GLU A 190 4.16 2.69 32.89
C GLU A 190 3.65 3.18 31.54
N TRP A 191 4.37 4.10 30.90
CA TRP A 191 4.06 4.54 29.55
C TRP A 191 4.07 3.38 28.55
N ALA A 192 5.13 2.56 28.54
CA ALA A 192 5.26 1.44 27.61
C ALA A 192 4.14 0.42 27.81
N ARG A 193 3.77 0.11 29.06
CA ARG A 193 2.64 -0.77 29.38
C ARG A 193 1.32 -0.24 28.81
N LYS A 194 1.10 1.08 28.89
CA LYS A 194 -0.12 1.70 28.36
C LYS A 194 -0.11 1.76 26.83
N TYR A 195 1.02 2.16 26.25
CA TYR A 195 1.16 2.35 24.81
C TYR A 195 1.10 1.03 24.03
N PHE A 196 1.65 -0.05 24.58
CA PHE A 196 1.61 -1.41 24.01
C PHE A 196 0.60 -2.32 24.72
N SER A 197 -0.47 -1.77 25.27
CA SER A 197 -1.45 -2.51 26.09
C SER A 197 -2.13 -3.67 25.36
N GLU A 198 -2.27 -3.58 24.04
CA GLU A 198 -2.81 -4.65 23.19
C GLU A 198 -1.83 -5.82 23.02
N ALA A 199 -0.54 -5.53 22.78
CA ALA A 199 0.50 -6.53 22.56
C ALA A 199 0.97 -7.21 23.85
N ARG A 200 0.96 -6.45 24.96
CA ARG A 200 1.51 -6.84 26.27
C ARG A 200 2.94 -7.41 26.18
N PRO A 201 3.89 -6.63 25.63
CA PRO A 201 5.25 -7.11 25.41
C PRO A 201 5.97 -7.35 26.74
N ILE A 202 7.07 -8.11 26.67
CA ILE A 202 8.00 -8.23 27.80
C ILE A 202 8.72 -6.90 27.96
N ILE A 203 8.44 -6.18 29.05
CA ILE A 203 9.08 -4.90 29.36
C ILE A 203 10.19 -5.11 30.39
N ARG A 204 11.38 -4.59 30.12
CA ARG A 204 12.54 -4.64 31.01
C ARG A 204 13.10 -3.25 31.23
N VAL A 205 13.35 -2.88 32.48
CA VAL A 205 13.99 -1.62 32.84
C VAL A 205 15.41 -1.91 33.34
N VAL A 206 16.40 -1.25 32.73
CA VAL A 206 17.81 -1.36 33.07
C VAL A 206 18.31 0.02 33.50
N VAL A 207 18.89 0.11 34.70
CA VAL A 207 19.46 1.37 35.19
C VAL A 207 20.94 1.46 34.79
N GLU A 208 21.26 2.34 33.84
CA GLU A 208 22.64 2.61 33.44
C GLU A 208 23.23 3.69 34.35
N ARG A 209 23.95 3.28 35.41
CA ARG A 209 24.72 4.23 36.22
C ARG A 209 25.91 4.75 35.41
N PRO A 210 26.11 6.08 35.29
CA PRO A 210 27.30 6.59 34.62
C PRO A 210 28.55 6.13 35.38
N GLY A 211 29.56 5.67 34.64
CA GLY A 211 30.88 5.41 35.21
C GLY A 211 31.46 6.68 35.84
N LEU A 212 32.29 6.53 36.88
CA LEU A 212 32.85 7.59 37.73
C LEU A 212 33.54 8.78 37.01
N MET A 213 33.78 8.71 35.69
CA MET A 213 34.43 9.76 34.89
C MET A 213 33.64 10.21 33.65
N ALA A 214 32.42 9.70 33.42
CA ALA A 214 31.61 10.11 32.28
C ALA A 214 30.53 11.11 32.73
N PRO A 215 30.29 12.22 31.97
CA PRO A 215 29.14 13.06 32.24
C PRO A 215 27.87 12.21 32.20
N PRO A 216 26.88 12.45 33.08
CA PRO A 216 25.64 11.69 33.08
C PRO A 216 25.00 11.82 31.70
N ARG A 217 24.81 10.68 31.03
CA ARG A 217 24.03 10.63 29.79
C ARG A 217 22.61 11.01 30.16
N ARG A 218 22.25 12.28 29.96
CA ARG A 218 20.88 12.77 30.11
C ARG A 218 20.07 12.20 28.94
N GLY A 219 19.50 11.03 29.13
CA GLY A 219 18.63 10.43 28.13
C GLY A 219 18.30 8.98 28.44
N VAL A 220 17.02 8.64 28.28
CA VAL A 220 16.56 7.26 28.23
C VAL A 220 16.91 6.66 26.88
N LYS A 221 17.20 5.37 26.82
CA LYS A 221 17.29 4.63 25.55
C LYS A 221 16.27 3.53 25.52
N ILE A 222 15.69 3.30 24.36
CA ILE A 222 14.69 2.26 24.16
C ILE A 222 15.18 1.29 23.10
N ASP A 223 15.13 0.00 23.44
CA ASP A 223 15.30 -1.09 22.50
C ASP A 223 13.95 -1.79 22.31
N LEU A 224 13.59 -2.11 21.08
CA LEU A 224 12.35 -2.79 20.69
C LEU A 224 12.66 -4.02 19.85
N VAL A 225 11.87 -5.08 20.06
CA VAL A 225 11.85 -6.27 19.20
C VAL A 225 10.43 -6.50 18.72
N ILE A 226 10.27 -6.65 17.41
CA ILE A 226 8.98 -6.70 16.71
C ILE A 226 9.00 -7.91 15.76
N ALA A 227 8.00 -8.80 15.85
CA ALA A 227 7.94 -10.07 15.14
C ALA A 227 6.71 -10.20 14.23
#